data_AF-M0PK78-F1
#
_entry.id   AF-M0PK78-F1
#
_cell.length_a   1.000
_cell.length_b   1.000
_cell.length_c   1.000
_cell.angle_alpha   90.00
_cell.angle_beta   90.00
_cell.angle_gamma   90.00
#
_symmetry.space_group_name_H-M   'P 1'
#
loop_
_entity.id
_entity.type
_entity.pdbx_description
1 polymer ?
#
loop_
_entity_poly.entity_id
_entity_poly.type
_entity_poly.pdbx_seq_one_letter_code
_entity_poly.pdbx_strand_id
1 'polypeptide(L)'
;MRNTIPRTSKRMNRIESNAADQFDATLLHNRVYEAIGEDSQLRQLVDVTERAYQLEEDQQFVHRVRRAAFGAAEDLNDEIDDVVNARVAAECAALITDARDGWFDDHADRADIDAAFVEAKAWLNEHGDAACDAGIDVEAVLYGDDGDADQEVTADV
;
A
#
# COMPACT_ATOMS: atom_id res chain seq x y z
N MET A 1 -0.98 -9.92 25.25
CA MET A 1 -1.94 -9.48 24.21
C MET A 1 -2.29 -8.02 24.50
N ARG A 2 -1.94 -7.09 23.61
CA ARG A 2 -2.37 -5.68 23.75
C ARG A 2 -3.90 -5.64 23.56
N ASN A 3 -4.63 -4.98 24.45
CA ASN A 3 -6.06 -4.75 24.28
C ASN A 3 -6.26 -3.81 23.08
N THR A 4 -6.52 -4.38 21.91
CA THR A 4 -7.01 -3.65 20.74
C THR A 4 -8.46 -3.27 20.95
N ILE A 5 -8.82 -2.03 20.63
CA ILE A 5 -10.20 -1.57 20.74
C ILE A 5 -11.03 -2.29 19.66
N PRO A 6 -12.27 -2.75 19.95
CA PRO A 6 -13.12 -3.39 18.94
C PRO A 6 -13.33 -2.57 17.66
N ARG A 7 -13.28 -1.23 17.76
CA ARG A 7 -13.34 -0.30 16.62
C ARG A 7 -12.13 -0.44 15.69
N THR A 8 -10.93 -0.73 16.22
CA THR A 8 -9.70 -0.93 15.45
C THR A 8 -9.83 -2.06 14.45
N SER A 9 -10.31 -3.24 14.87
CA SER A 9 -10.51 -4.37 13.96
C SER A 9 -11.53 -4.05 12.87
N LYS A 10 -12.64 -3.39 13.22
CA LYS A 10 -13.64 -2.98 12.24
C LYS A 10 -13.08 -1.97 11.23
N ARG A 11 -12.23 -1.05 11.67
CA ARG A 11 -11.60 -0.07 10.81
C ARG A 11 -10.54 -0.70 9.92
N MET A 12 -9.71 -1.60 10.44
CA MET A 12 -8.75 -2.38 9.64
C MET A 12 -9.44 -3.13 8.51
N ASN A 13 -10.51 -3.88 8.79
CA ASN A 13 -11.25 -4.59 7.74
C ASN A 13 -11.77 -3.66 6.64
N ARG A 14 -12.14 -2.41 6.96
CA ARG A 14 -12.56 -1.43 5.94
C ARG A 14 -11.39 -0.94 5.11
N ILE A 15 -10.25 -0.68 5.74
CA ILE A 15 -9.03 -0.26 5.03
C ILE A 15 -8.58 -1.37 4.09
N GLU A 16 -8.56 -2.62 4.56
CA GLU A 16 -8.24 -3.81 3.75
C GLU A 16 -9.15 -3.92 2.52
N SER A 17 -10.48 -3.88 2.72
CA SER A 17 -11.43 -3.95 1.61
C SER A 17 -11.30 -2.76 0.66
N ASN A 18 -11.24 -1.52 1.17
CA ASN A 18 -11.15 -0.34 0.33
C ASN A 18 -9.85 -0.30 -0.51
N ALA A 19 -8.73 -0.78 0.04
CA ALA A 19 -7.47 -0.87 -0.69
C ALA A 19 -7.56 -1.92 -1.81
N ALA A 20 -8.14 -3.08 -1.52
CA ALA A 20 -8.27 -4.17 -2.46
C ALA A 20 -9.32 -3.91 -3.56
N ASP A 21 -10.42 -3.24 -3.22
CA ASP A 21 -11.52 -2.86 -4.13
C ASP A 21 -11.09 -1.83 -5.20
N GLN A 22 -9.86 -1.32 -5.16
CA GLN A 22 -9.26 -0.52 -6.24
C GLN A 22 -8.90 -1.37 -7.47
N PHE A 23 -8.90 -2.70 -7.32
CA PHE A 23 -8.45 -3.64 -8.34
C PHE A 23 -9.57 -4.62 -8.71
N ASP A 24 -9.83 -4.72 -10.02
CA ASP A 24 -10.78 -5.69 -10.58
C ASP A 24 -10.10 -7.05 -10.74
N ALA A 25 -8.79 -7.07 -11.01
CA ALA A 25 -8.01 -8.29 -11.13
C ALA A 25 -7.89 -9.01 -9.77
N THR A 26 -8.52 -10.19 -9.68
CA THR A 26 -8.60 -10.97 -8.43
C THR A 26 -7.25 -11.27 -7.81
N LEU A 27 -6.23 -11.52 -8.64
CA LEU A 27 -4.87 -11.79 -8.17
C LEU A 27 -4.29 -10.60 -7.39
N LEU A 28 -4.39 -9.39 -7.93
CA LEU A 28 -3.86 -8.17 -7.30
C LEU A 28 -4.73 -7.74 -6.12
N HIS A 29 -6.06 -7.83 -6.26
CA HIS A 29 -7.02 -7.62 -5.18
C HIS A 29 -6.66 -8.43 -3.93
N ASN A 30 -6.51 -9.75 -4.07
CA ASN A 30 -6.21 -10.63 -2.94
C ASN A 30 -4.85 -10.31 -2.32
N ARG A 31 -3.84 -10.06 -3.15
CA ARG A 31 -2.50 -9.72 -2.68
C ARG A 31 -2.50 -8.44 -1.85
N VAL A 32 -3.20 -7.41 -2.31
CA VAL A 32 -3.36 -6.14 -1.56
C VAL A 32 -4.14 -6.36 -0.27
N TYR A 33 -5.26 -7.11 -0.34
CA TYR A 33 -6.07 -7.41 0.84
C TYR A 33 -5.24 -8.08 1.95
N GLU A 34 -4.48 -9.12 1.60
CA GLU A 34 -3.61 -9.84 2.54
C GLU A 34 -2.47 -8.94 3.06
N ALA A 35 -1.77 -8.24 2.16
CA ALA A 35 -0.65 -7.37 2.52
C ALA A 35 -1.04 -6.28 3.52
N ILE A 36 -2.23 -5.70 3.39
CA ILE A 36 -2.77 -4.68 4.31
C ILE A 36 -3.22 -5.33 5.63
N GLY A 37 -3.90 -6.48 5.57
CA GLY A 37 -4.44 -7.14 6.76
C GLY A 37 -3.38 -7.72 7.69
N GLU A 38 -2.23 -8.09 7.13
CA GLU A 38 -1.06 -8.60 7.85
C GLU A 38 -0.13 -7.49 8.36
N ASP A 39 -0.33 -6.23 7.95
CA ASP A 39 0.53 -5.12 8.36
C ASP A 39 0.33 -4.75 9.84
N SER A 40 1.31 -5.16 10.66
CA SER A 40 1.30 -4.91 12.10
C SER A 40 1.58 -3.46 12.49
N GLN A 41 2.24 -2.68 11.62
CA GLN A 41 2.51 -1.26 11.85
C GLN A 41 1.26 -0.44 11.55
N LEU A 42 0.61 -0.70 10.42
CA LEU A 42 -0.68 -0.08 10.08
C LEU A 42 -1.73 -0.36 11.14
N ARG A 43 -1.84 -1.60 11.62
CA ARG A 43 -2.75 -1.95 12.72
C ARG A 43 -2.44 -1.18 14.01
N GLN A 44 -1.16 -0.90 14.28
CA GLN A 44 -0.77 -0.08 15.44
C GLN A 44 -1.12 1.39 15.24
N LEU A 45 -0.92 1.95 14.05
CA LEU A 45 -1.35 3.31 13.72
C LEU A 45 -2.85 3.46 13.94
N VAL A 46 -3.66 2.58 13.35
CA VAL A 46 -5.12 2.59 13.53
C VAL A 46 -5.53 2.47 14.99
N ASP A 47 -4.87 1.62 15.80
CA ASP A 47 -5.15 1.51 17.24
C ASP A 47 -4.87 2.82 17.99
N VAL A 48 -3.76 3.51 17.67
CA VAL A 48 -3.42 4.80 18.28
C VAL A 48 -4.42 5.88 17.86
N THR A 49 -4.80 5.91 16.58
CA THR A 49 -5.80 6.85 16.06
C THR A 49 -7.16 6.67 16.71
N GLU A 50 -7.64 5.43 16.85
CA GLU A 50 -8.91 5.14 17.52
C GLU A 50 -8.88 5.53 19.01
N ARG A 51 -7.73 5.41 19.68
CA ARG A 51 -7.56 5.91 21.06
C ARG A 51 -7.60 7.43 21.12
N ALA A 52 -7.03 8.12 20.14
CA ALA A 52 -7.10 9.57 20.05
C ALA A 52 -8.56 10.04 19.87
N TYR A 53 -9.34 9.38 19.00
CA TYR A 53 -10.78 9.64 18.89
C TYR A 53 -11.55 9.34 20.19
N GLN A 54 -11.21 8.27 20.91
CA GLN A 54 -11.83 8.02 22.22
C GLN A 54 -11.55 9.13 23.24
N LEU A 55 -10.32 9.66 23.27
CA LEU A 55 -9.98 10.80 24.12
C LEU A 55 -10.72 12.08 23.70
N GLU A 56 -10.96 12.27 22.41
CA GLU A 56 -11.80 13.37 21.91
C GLU A 56 -13.24 13.21 22.38
N GLU A 57 -13.83 12.03 22.25
CA GLU A 57 -15.23 11.77 22.60
C GLU A 57 -15.50 11.86 24.12
N ASP A 58 -14.47 11.69 24.96
CA ASP A 58 -14.61 11.63 26.41
C ASP A 58 -14.80 13.03 27.04
N GLN A 59 -16.03 13.28 27.49
CA GLN A 59 -16.46 14.53 28.12
C GLN A 59 -15.85 14.78 29.50
N GLN A 60 -15.17 13.79 30.10
CA GLN A 60 -14.43 13.96 31.36
C GLN A 60 -13.21 14.87 31.18
N PHE A 61 -12.64 14.91 29.97
CA PHE A 61 -11.50 15.78 29.67
C PHE A 61 -11.93 17.20 29.29
N VAL A 62 -11.11 18.17 29.67
CA VAL A 62 -11.31 19.58 29.32
C VAL A 62 -11.20 19.78 27.79
N HIS A 63 -11.90 20.79 27.27
CA HIS A 63 -11.97 21.08 25.83
C HIS A 63 -10.61 21.12 25.11
N ARG A 64 -9.57 21.65 25.78
CA ARG A 64 -8.21 21.72 25.20
C ARG A 64 -7.62 20.34 24.91
N VAL A 65 -7.81 19.38 25.82
CA VAL A 65 -7.31 18.00 25.66
C VAL A 65 -8.05 17.32 24.52
N ARG A 66 -9.38 17.44 24.49
CA ARG A 66 -10.21 16.87 23.42
C ARG A 66 -9.84 17.42 22.04
N ARG A 67 -9.62 18.73 21.93
CA ARG A 67 -9.16 19.37 20.68
C ARG A 67 -7.79 18.87 20.23
N ALA A 68 -6.86 18.68 21.17
CA ALA A 68 -5.54 18.12 20.85
C ALA A 68 -5.64 16.66 20.40
N ALA A 69 -6.51 15.87 21.04
CA ALA A 69 -6.77 14.49 20.66
C ALA A 69 -7.39 14.38 19.26
N PHE A 70 -8.33 15.27 18.91
CA PHE A 70 -8.87 15.36 17.56
C PHE A 70 -7.77 15.65 16.52
N GLY A 71 -6.96 16.70 16.75
CA GLY A 71 -5.88 17.04 15.82
C GLY A 71 -4.90 15.88 15.60
N ALA A 72 -4.49 15.20 16.68
CA ALA A 72 -3.64 14.03 16.56
C ALA A 72 -4.32 12.87 15.80
N ALA A 73 -5.64 12.69 15.95
CA ALA A 73 -6.37 11.66 15.22
C ALA A 73 -6.43 11.95 13.70
N GLU A 74 -6.61 13.23 13.32
CA GLU A 74 -6.59 13.65 11.91
C GLU A 74 -5.19 13.48 11.32
N ASP A 75 -4.14 13.97 12.00
CA ASP A 75 -2.76 13.81 11.53
C ASP A 75 -2.38 12.33 11.35
N LEU A 76 -2.86 11.46 12.24
CA LEU A 76 -2.64 10.01 12.12
C LEU A 76 -3.51 9.35 11.04
N ASN A 77 -4.65 9.93 10.65
CA ASN A 77 -5.43 9.42 9.52
C ASN A 77 -4.69 9.66 8.21
N ASP A 78 -4.15 10.86 8.02
CA ASP A 78 -3.38 11.20 6.82
C ASP A 78 -2.20 10.22 6.68
N GLU A 79 -1.46 9.98 7.77
CA GLU A 79 -0.37 8.99 7.81
C GLU A 79 -0.85 7.55 7.53
N ILE A 80 -2.07 7.18 7.97
CA ILE A 80 -2.65 5.87 7.64
C ILE A 80 -2.87 5.73 6.14
N ASP A 81 -3.41 6.77 5.50
CA ASP A 81 -3.68 6.76 4.06
C ASP A 81 -2.36 6.69 3.27
N ASP A 82 -1.33 7.44 3.69
CA ASP A 82 0.01 7.40 3.08
C ASP A 82 0.64 6.00 3.20
N VAL A 83 0.59 5.39 4.38
CA VAL A 83 1.10 4.02 4.60
C VAL A 83 0.35 2.98 3.76
N VAL A 84 -0.98 3.11 3.65
CA VAL A 84 -1.79 2.21 2.80
C VAL A 84 -1.39 2.35 1.35
N ASN A 85 -1.30 3.59 0.84
CA ASN A 85 -0.92 3.85 -0.55
C ASN A 85 0.50 3.35 -0.85
N ALA A 86 1.46 3.56 0.05
CA ALA A 86 2.81 3.03 -0.09
C ALA A 86 2.83 1.50 -0.13
N ARG A 87 2.01 0.83 0.68
CA ARG A 87 1.90 -0.63 0.69
C ARG A 87 1.26 -1.16 -0.60
N VAL A 88 0.21 -0.50 -1.10
CA VAL A 88 -0.41 -0.84 -2.40
C VAL A 88 0.61 -0.68 -3.52
N ALA A 89 1.37 0.42 -3.54
CA ALA A 89 2.42 0.65 -4.52
C ALA A 89 3.47 -0.48 -4.51
N ALA A 90 3.90 -0.93 -3.33
CA ALA A 90 4.85 -2.02 -3.18
C ALA A 90 4.32 -3.35 -3.74
N GLU A 91 3.04 -3.67 -3.52
CA GLU A 91 2.46 -4.89 -4.08
C GLU A 91 2.25 -4.80 -5.59
N CYS A 92 1.88 -3.64 -6.13
CA CYS A 92 1.84 -3.42 -7.59
C CYS A 92 3.23 -3.63 -8.22
N ALA A 93 4.28 -3.04 -7.63
CA ALA A 93 5.65 -3.17 -8.12
C ALA A 93 6.17 -4.61 -8.03
N ALA A 94 5.88 -5.30 -6.93
CA ALA A 94 6.24 -6.70 -6.75
C ALA A 94 5.51 -7.60 -7.77
N LEU A 95 4.22 -7.39 -8.01
CA LEU A 95 3.46 -8.15 -9.01
C LEU A 95 4.02 -7.95 -10.43
N ILE A 96 4.37 -6.72 -10.80
CA ILE A 96 4.98 -6.42 -12.10
C ILE A 96 6.30 -7.17 -12.28
N THR A 97 7.12 -7.21 -11.22
CA THR A 97 8.39 -7.93 -11.21
C THR A 97 8.17 -9.43 -11.34
N ASP A 98 7.32 -10.01 -10.49
CA ASP A 98 6.98 -11.44 -10.49
C ASP A 98 6.44 -11.91 -11.86
N ALA A 99 5.61 -11.08 -12.51
CA ALA A 99 5.03 -11.37 -13.82
C ALA A 99 6.09 -11.38 -14.94
N ARG A 100 7.12 -10.55 -14.85
CA ARG A 100 8.23 -10.48 -15.81
C ARG A 100 9.21 -11.64 -15.64
N ASP A 101 9.53 -11.96 -14.40
CA ASP A 101 10.48 -13.01 -14.07
C ASP A 101 9.87 -14.42 -14.24
N GLY A 102 8.58 -14.51 -14.57
CA GLY A 102 7.88 -15.78 -14.75
C GLY A 102 7.72 -16.55 -13.45
N TRP A 103 7.60 -15.84 -12.33
CA TRP A 103 7.52 -16.46 -11.00
C TRP A 103 6.21 -17.23 -10.77
N PHE A 104 5.14 -16.88 -11.51
CA PHE A 104 3.88 -17.59 -11.47
C PHE A 104 4.01 -19.00 -12.06
N ASP A 105 3.44 -19.99 -11.37
CA ASP A 105 3.40 -21.39 -11.80
C ASP A 105 2.72 -21.54 -13.18
N ASP A 106 3.10 -22.57 -13.95
CA ASP A 106 2.54 -22.92 -15.27
C ASP A 106 1.03 -23.20 -15.22
N HIS A 107 0.46 -23.34 -14.02
CA HIS A 107 -0.97 -23.53 -13.76
C HIS A 107 -1.74 -22.23 -13.48
N ALA A 108 -1.06 -21.09 -13.33
CA ALA A 108 -1.74 -19.82 -13.17
C ALA A 108 -2.40 -19.36 -14.48
N ASP A 109 -3.59 -18.78 -14.39
CA ASP A 109 -4.29 -18.27 -15.56
C ASP A 109 -3.53 -17.06 -16.12
N ARG A 110 -3.01 -17.21 -17.33
CA ARG A 110 -2.24 -16.16 -18.00
C ARG A 110 -3.06 -14.89 -18.20
N ALA A 111 -4.36 -15.02 -18.46
CA ALA A 111 -5.24 -13.86 -18.63
C ALA A 111 -5.39 -13.07 -17.32
N ASP A 112 -5.47 -13.77 -16.19
CA ASP A 112 -5.56 -13.13 -14.86
C ASP A 112 -4.25 -12.41 -14.49
N ILE A 113 -3.10 -13.02 -14.80
CA ILE A 113 -1.78 -12.39 -14.60
C ILE A 113 -1.65 -11.14 -15.48
N ASP A 114 -1.99 -11.23 -16.76
CA ASP A 114 -1.88 -10.11 -17.68
C ASP A 114 -2.83 -8.97 -17.29
N ALA A 115 -4.06 -9.27 -16.82
CA ALA A 115 -4.99 -8.27 -16.29
C ALA A 115 -4.44 -7.57 -15.04
N ALA A 116 -3.96 -8.34 -14.06
CA ALA A 116 -3.35 -7.81 -12.85
C ALA A 116 -2.11 -6.94 -13.15
N PHE A 117 -1.30 -7.36 -14.12
CA PHE A 117 -0.13 -6.62 -14.57
C PHE A 117 -0.51 -5.25 -15.16
N VAL A 118 -1.54 -5.21 -16.01
CA VAL A 118 -2.02 -3.96 -16.61
C VAL A 118 -2.58 -3.01 -15.54
N GLU A 119 -3.39 -3.52 -14.61
CA GLU A 119 -3.93 -2.72 -13.50
C GLU A 119 -2.82 -2.19 -12.59
N ALA A 120 -1.85 -3.02 -12.20
CA ALA A 120 -0.72 -2.60 -11.39
C ALA A 120 0.08 -1.46 -12.06
N LYS A 121 0.31 -1.56 -13.38
CA LYS A 121 0.99 -0.50 -14.14
C LYS A 121 0.16 0.78 -14.18
N ALA A 122 -1.15 0.68 -14.41
CA ALA A 122 -2.03 1.83 -14.44
C ALA A 122 -2.03 2.55 -13.09
N TRP A 123 -2.18 1.79 -12.00
CA TRP A 123 -2.20 2.33 -10.65
C TRP A 123 -0.90 3.06 -10.31
N LEU A 124 0.27 2.46 -10.57
CA LEU A 124 1.57 3.12 -10.31
C LEU A 124 1.79 4.39 -11.14
N ASN A 125 1.28 4.45 -12.36
CA ASN A 125 1.35 5.67 -13.18
C ASN A 125 0.47 6.79 -12.60
N GLU A 126 -0.70 6.44 -12.07
CA GLU A 126 -1.63 7.41 -11.48
C GLU A 126 -1.21 7.86 -10.08
N HIS A 127 -0.50 7.02 -9.33
CA HIS A 127 -0.13 7.23 -7.93
C HIS A 127 1.40 7.31 -7.74
N GLY A 128 2.07 8.09 -8.59
CA GLY A 128 3.53 8.25 -8.56
C GLY A 128 4.08 8.75 -7.21
N ASP A 129 3.34 9.64 -6.53
CA ASP A 129 3.74 10.16 -5.21
C ASP A 129 3.79 9.03 -4.16
N ALA A 130 2.77 8.16 -4.12
CA ALA A 130 2.72 7.02 -3.22
C ALA A 130 3.86 6.01 -3.47
N ALA A 131 4.23 5.81 -4.75
CA ALA A 131 5.38 4.99 -5.11
C ALA A 131 6.70 5.63 -4.66
N CYS A 132 6.84 6.96 -4.83
CA CYS A 132 8.01 7.71 -4.35
C CYS A 132 8.17 7.58 -2.83
N ASP A 133 7.08 7.73 -2.07
CA ASP A 133 7.09 7.60 -0.60
C ASP A 133 7.43 6.17 -0.15
N ALA A 134 7.04 5.17 -0.94
CA ALA A 134 7.45 3.78 -0.74
C ALA A 134 8.91 3.49 -1.16
N GLY A 135 9.63 4.47 -1.71
CA GLY A 135 10.98 4.30 -2.24
C GLY A 135 11.05 3.46 -3.52
N ILE A 136 9.97 3.42 -4.30
CA ILE A 136 9.84 2.65 -5.54
C ILE A 136 10.20 3.54 -6.73
N ASP A 137 11.17 3.10 -7.52
CA ASP A 137 11.47 3.69 -8.81
C ASP A 137 10.45 3.18 -9.85
N VAL A 138 9.42 3.98 -10.10
CA VAL A 138 8.34 3.65 -11.03
C VAL A 138 8.87 3.46 -12.46
N GLU A 139 9.86 4.24 -12.91
CA GLU A 139 10.39 4.09 -14.27
C GLU A 139 11.11 2.75 -14.41
N ALA A 140 12.00 2.41 -13.47
CA ALA A 140 12.70 1.14 -13.45
C ALA A 140 11.71 -0.05 -13.39
N VAL A 141 10.67 0.05 -12.57
CA VAL A 141 9.63 -0.98 -12.46
C VAL A 141 8.80 -1.07 -13.74
N LEU A 142 8.41 0.03 -14.39
CA LEU A 142 7.48 -0.01 -15.53
C LEU A 142 8.15 -0.33 -16.86
N TYR A 143 9.44 -0.02 -17.03
CA TYR A 143 10.15 -0.19 -18.29
C TYR A 143 11.29 -1.20 -18.21
N GLY A 144 11.74 -1.57 -17.00
CA GLY A 144 12.96 -2.35 -16.81
C GLY A 144 14.17 -1.42 -16.80
N ASP A 145 15.23 -1.82 -16.13
CA ASP A 145 16.52 -1.14 -16.23
C ASP A 145 17.08 -1.39 -17.64
N ASP A 146 16.72 -0.54 -18.59
CA ASP A 146 17.30 -0.51 -19.95
C ASP A 146 18.78 0.00 -19.92
N GLY A 147 19.52 -0.33 -18.86
CA GLY A 147 20.92 -0.01 -18.64
C GLY A 147 21.91 -0.80 -19.52
N ASP A 148 21.45 -1.44 -20.59
CA ASP A 148 22.28 -2.19 -21.54
C ASP A 148 22.24 -1.58 -22.96
N ALA A 149 22.05 -0.27 -23.04
CA ALA A 149 22.17 0.50 -24.28
C ALA A 149 23.17 1.67 -24.12
N ASP A 150 24.45 1.36 -23.85
CA ASP A 150 25.63 2.16 -24.29
C ASP A 150 26.95 1.62 -23.69
N GLN A 151 27.25 0.32 -23.85
CA GLN A 151 28.67 -0.08 -23.90
C GLN A 151 29.18 0.22 -25.31
N GLU A 152 29.67 1.45 -25.52
CA GLU A 152 30.60 1.74 -26.61
C GLU A 152 31.77 0.76 -26.50
N VAL A 153 31.72 -0.30 -27.33
CA VAL A 153 32.87 -1.13 -27.62
C VAL A 153 33.85 -0.24 -28.39
N THR A 154 34.70 0.47 -27.66
CA THR A 154 35.90 1.08 -28.23
C THR A 154 36.78 -0.08 -28.69
N ALA A 155 36.64 -0.44 -29.96
CA ALA A 155 37.55 -1.34 -30.63
C ALA A 155 38.91 -0.63 -30.73
N ASP A 156 39.83 -1.02 -29.85
CA ASP A 156 41.25 -0.74 -30.02
C ASP A 156 41.72 -1.43 -31.31
N VAL A 157 42.02 -0.64 -32.34
CA VAL A 157 42.75 -1.03 -33.56
C VAL A 157 43.83 0.00 -33.86
#